data_AF-A0A6N9NKJ2-F1
#
_entry.id   AF-A0A6N9NKJ2-F1
#
_cell.length_a   1.000
_cell.length_b   1.000
_cell.length_c   1.000
_cell.angle_alpha   90.00
_cell.angle_beta   90.00
_cell.angle_gamma   90.00
#
_symmetry.space_group_name_H-M   'P 1'
#
loop_
_entity.id
_entity.type
_entity.pdbx_description
1 polymer ?
#
loop_
_entity_poly.entity_id
_entity_poly.type
_entity_poly.pdbx_seq_one_letter_code
_entity_poly.pdbx_strand_id
1 'polypeptide(L)'
;MKKSTPIGQSWTKENLTKALNTAVAVELFTIPVYLSAASSIKMENRADKVIPATVHSSTSDSGTVTELFSAYDVIMSVAVQEMYHLTLACNIANALGVRPSVTAPDLNNPPSCLNGIIGKPVKGNLSTLIDTMLAIEAPDPNYHYDENPSNPVSPNGPKLYQEEYDSIGDLYHALAYGVEALWDELYSADNDAYQKLNFQGKYGEVKQSIQTLEDALNAMACIVEEGEGNGAEGFMPGAYVPEPGQEYQELDEISHWERFNDIKTYLKTNTIPQYQETNSEVINVAQGKLTEAYSKVINQMNADFSSPNTSLNLRGMSETGTLATSVWQGGEAPQWNYTSKPTPWPPIPADAHVCQGLNMCAGKGFNNSGTGPGDGDCATVEQACSTSNQCKGLGGCGYAPAGQTPTPGLNDCSGQGGCQSPISPCQVYSKGTKTYGGKHVWEVARTLFEEKVKKAGKTVKPNNGKVMPRRYSPALNPTSGDQGNTCPLPTK
;
A
#
# COMPACT_ATOMS: atom_id res chain seq x y z
N MET A 1 13.65 -16.53 -33.98
CA MET A 1 14.38 -15.36 -34.49
C MET A 1 15.26 -14.87 -33.35
N LYS A 2 16.59 -14.80 -33.50
CA LYS A 2 17.45 -14.17 -32.49
C LYS A 2 17.06 -12.69 -32.44
N LYS A 3 16.42 -12.23 -31.36
CA LYS A 3 16.17 -10.80 -31.14
C LYS A 3 17.53 -10.10 -31.16
N SER A 4 17.66 -9.02 -31.93
CA SER A 4 18.82 -8.14 -31.86
C SER A 4 18.84 -7.53 -30.45
N THR A 5 19.90 -7.78 -29.69
CA THR A 5 20.14 -7.12 -28.40
C THR A 5 20.01 -5.60 -28.61
N PRO A 6 19.25 -4.88 -27.77
CA PRO A 6 19.21 -3.42 -27.83
C PRO A 6 20.64 -2.87 -27.77
N ILE A 7 21.00 -1.98 -28.69
CA ILE A 7 22.31 -1.30 -28.62
C ILE A 7 22.20 -0.30 -27.47
N GLY A 8 22.75 -0.66 -26.31
CA GLY A 8 22.79 0.22 -25.15
C GLY A 8 23.47 1.55 -25.47
N GLN A 9 22.97 2.64 -24.87
CA GLN A 9 23.49 3.99 -25.06
C GLN A 9 24.30 4.44 -23.83
N SER A 10 25.23 5.38 -24.02
CA SER A 10 25.96 6.00 -22.92
C SER A 10 25.03 6.78 -22.00
N TRP A 11 25.40 6.85 -20.71
CA TRP A 11 24.69 7.67 -19.73
C TRP A 11 24.91 9.16 -20.00
N THR A 12 23.80 9.87 -20.08
CA THR A 12 23.72 11.33 -20.16
C THR A 12 22.67 11.79 -19.17
N LYS A 13 22.66 13.07 -18.80
CA LYS A 13 21.59 13.63 -17.96
C LYS A 13 20.19 13.35 -18.53
N GLU A 14 20.03 13.40 -19.85
CA GLU A 14 18.76 13.09 -20.52
C GLU A 14 18.36 11.62 -20.34
N ASN A 15 19.27 10.69 -20.63
CA ASN A 15 19.00 9.26 -20.51
C ASN A 15 18.76 8.84 -19.06
N LEU A 16 19.49 9.43 -18.11
CA LEU A 16 19.25 9.25 -16.68
C LEU A 16 17.86 9.76 -16.27
N THR A 17 17.47 10.95 -16.73
CA THR A 17 16.13 11.50 -16.46
C THR A 17 15.03 10.58 -17.02
N LYS A 18 15.23 10.01 -18.21
CA LYS A 18 14.29 9.02 -18.78
C LYS A 18 14.22 7.77 -17.90
N ALA A 19 15.36 7.15 -17.58
CA ALA A 19 15.42 5.94 -16.76
C ALA A 19 14.79 6.14 -15.37
N LEU A 20 15.03 7.27 -14.71
CA LEU A 20 14.40 7.61 -13.43
C LEU A 20 12.87 7.72 -13.53
N ASN A 21 12.36 8.35 -14.58
CA ASN A 21 10.91 8.40 -14.81
C ASN A 21 10.34 7.04 -15.19
N THR A 22 11.09 6.21 -15.91
CA THR A 22 10.73 4.82 -16.23
C THR A 22 10.62 3.99 -14.95
N ALA A 23 11.58 4.08 -14.04
CA ALA A 23 11.53 3.41 -12.73
C ALA A 23 10.28 3.82 -11.95
N VAL A 24 10.04 5.12 -11.78
CA VAL A 24 8.81 5.65 -11.12
C VAL A 24 7.53 5.14 -11.78
N ALA A 25 7.50 5.05 -13.12
CA ALA A 25 6.33 4.55 -13.85
C ALA A 25 6.11 3.04 -13.67
N VAL A 26 7.18 2.25 -13.59
CA VAL A 26 7.13 0.81 -13.33
C VAL A 26 6.60 0.54 -11.93
N GLU A 27 7.19 1.14 -10.89
CA GLU A 27 6.73 0.97 -9.49
C GLU A 27 5.27 1.41 -9.30
N LEU A 28 4.86 2.49 -9.97
CA LEU A 28 3.47 2.93 -9.89
C LEU A 28 2.52 1.99 -10.63
N PHE A 29 2.96 1.34 -11.70
CA PHE A 29 2.15 0.46 -12.52
C PHE A 29 1.78 -0.83 -11.77
N THR A 30 2.68 -1.38 -10.97
CA THR A 30 2.46 -2.61 -10.19
C THR A 30 1.35 -2.43 -9.14
N ILE A 31 1.31 -1.29 -8.45
CA ILE A 31 0.37 -1.02 -7.34
C ILE A 31 -1.10 -1.24 -7.74
N PRO A 32 -1.67 -0.60 -8.78
CA PRO A 32 -3.01 -0.88 -9.27
C PRO A 32 -3.26 -2.33 -9.65
N VAL A 33 -2.30 -3.01 -10.27
CA VAL A 33 -2.44 -4.41 -10.68
C VAL A 33 -2.57 -5.29 -9.43
N TYR A 34 -1.73 -5.06 -8.43
CA TYR A 34 -1.67 -5.91 -7.23
C TYR A 34 -2.87 -5.63 -6.31
N LEU A 35 -3.27 -4.37 -6.18
CA LEU A 35 -4.50 -4.00 -5.50
C LEU A 35 -5.74 -4.59 -6.19
N SER A 36 -5.74 -4.70 -7.51
CA SER A 36 -6.83 -5.37 -8.25
C SER A 36 -6.91 -6.85 -7.91
N ALA A 37 -5.76 -7.54 -7.87
CA ALA A 37 -5.68 -8.96 -7.51
C ALA A 37 -6.13 -9.21 -6.06
N ALA A 38 -5.57 -8.48 -5.08
CA ALA A 38 -5.98 -8.59 -3.68
C ALA A 38 -7.47 -8.28 -3.47
N SER A 39 -7.99 -7.27 -4.17
CA SER A 39 -9.39 -6.86 -4.05
C SER A 39 -10.37 -7.85 -4.68
N SER A 40 -9.92 -8.72 -5.59
CA SER A 40 -10.76 -9.75 -6.22
C SER A 40 -11.19 -10.85 -5.24
N ILE A 41 -10.39 -11.09 -4.19
CA ILE A 41 -10.63 -12.10 -3.16
C ILE A 41 -11.81 -11.64 -2.30
N LYS A 42 -12.80 -12.53 -2.16
CA LYS A 42 -13.98 -12.29 -1.33
C LYS A 42 -13.59 -11.96 0.11
N MET A 43 -14.20 -10.92 0.68
CA MET A 43 -13.86 -10.42 2.02
C MET A 43 -13.90 -11.52 3.09
N GLU A 44 -14.89 -12.40 3.05
CA GLU A 44 -15.04 -13.52 3.98
C GLU A 44 -13.93 -14.58 3.88
N ASN A 45 -13.18 -14.60 2.77
CA ASN A 45 -12.07 -15.52 2.51
C ASN A 45 -10.68 -14.88 2.66
N ARG A 46 -10.60 -13.57 2.93
CA ARG A 46 -9.29 -12.88 3.04
C ARG A 46 -8.46 -13.33 4.24
N ALA A 47 -9.07 -13.95 5.24
CA ALA A 47 -8.37 -14.48 6.41
C ALA A 47 -7.98 -15.97 6.25
N ASP A 48 -8.32 -16.61 5.14
CA ASP A 48 -8.08 -18.04 4.92
C ASP A 48 -6.59 -18.29 4.69
N LYS A 49 -5.92 -18.83 5.72
CA LYS A 49 -4.50 -19.17 5.69
C LYS A 49 -4.26 -20.48 4.94
N VAL A 50 -4.15 -20.40 3.61
CA VAL A 50 -4.07 -21.56 2.70
C VAL A 50 -2.81 -21.57 1.84
N ILE A 51 -2.06 -20.46 1.82
CA ILE A 51 -0.84 -20.34 1.01
C ILE A 51 0.35 -20.76 1.88
N PRO A 52 1.04 -21.86 1.54
CA PRO A 52 2.28 -22.23 2.22
C PRO A 52 3.39 -21.29 1.75
N ALA A 53 4.08 -20.64 2.68
CA ALA A 53 5.29 -19.87 2.40
C ALA A 53 6.41 -20.30 3.35
N THR A 54 7.65 -20.29 2.87
CA THR A 54 8.83 -20.72 3.65
C THR A 54 9.53 -19.48 4.22
N VAL A 55 9.42 -19.27 5.53
CA VAL A 55 9.98 -18.11 6.26
C VAL A 55 11.11 -18.54 7.21
N HIS A 56 11.91 -17.61 7.73
CA HIS A 56 12.89 -17.96 8.76
C HIS A 56 12.21 -18.34 10.08
N SER A 57 12.79 -19.31 10.77
CA SER A 57 12.33 -19.69 12.09
C SER A 57 12.74 -18.64 13.12
N SER A 58 11.76 -17.97 13.72
CA SER A 58 11.99 -17.10 14.89
C SER A 58 12.46 -17.84 16.16
N THR A 59 12.56 -19.18 16.11
CA THR A 59 12.83 -20.03 17.28
C THR A 59 14.03 -20.97 17.12
N SER A 60 14.71 -20.98 15.97
CA SER A 60 15.91 -21.79 15.76
C SER A 60 16.96 -21.03 14.95
N ASP A 61 18.19 -21.01 15.46
CA ASP A 61 19.33 -20.22 14.94
C ASP A 61 19.80 -20.62 13.51
N SER A 62 19.12 -21.56 12.84
CA SER A 62 19.52 -22.05 11.50
C SER A 62 18.40 -22.73 10.70
N GLY A 63 17.13 -22.61 11.11
CA GLY A 63 16.01 -23.32 10.49
C GLY A 63 15.08 -22.41 9.69
N THR A 64 14.53 -22.92 8.59
CA THR A 64 13.35 -22.37 7.91
C THR A 64 12.10 -23.10 8.40
N VAL A 65 10.96 -22.43 8.37
CA VAL A 65 9.65 -23.05 8.67
C VAL A 65 8.67 -22.74 7.55
N THR A 66 7.85 -23.71 7.18
CA THR A 66 6.70 -23.46 6.33
C THR A 66 5.54 -23.02 7.19
N GLU A 67 5.05 -21.81 6.96
CA GLU A 67 3.86 -21.26 7.59
C GLU A 67 2.73 -21.08 6.57
N LEU A 68 1.51 -20.96 7.07
CA LEU A 68 0.33 -20.71 6.24
C LEU A 68 -0.10 -19.26 6.34
N PHE A 69 -0.17 -18.60 5.19
CA PHE A 69 -0.60 -17.22 5.02
C PHE A 69 -1.88 -17.15 4.18
N SER A 70 -2.59 -16.03 4.32
CA SER A 70 -3.71 -15.76 3.43
C SER A 70 -3.20 -15.20 2.11
N ALA A 71 -3.85 -15.55 1.00
CA ALA A 71 -3.49 -14.98 -0.30
C ALA A 71 -3.68 -13.45 -0.34
N TYR A 72 -4.62 -12.92 0.45
CA TYR A 72 -4.82 -11.49 0.56
C TYR A 72 -3.62 -10.80 1.23
N ASP A 73 -3.15 -11.32 2.36
CA ASP A 73 -2.01 -10.75 3.08
C ASP A 73 -0.73 -10.84 2.25
N VAL A 74 -0.52 -11.96 1.54
CA VAL A 74 0.62 -12.14 0.63
C VAL A 74 0.62 -11.11 -0.52
N ILE A 75 -0.52 -10.86 -1.15
CA ILE A 75 -0.58 -9.87 -2.24
C ILE A 75 -0.51 -8.43 -1.69
N MET A 76 -1.14 -8.18 -0.53
CA MET A 76 -1.15 -6.86 0.09
C MET A 76 0.22 -6.46 0.64
N SER A 77 0.98 -7.41 1.20
CA SER A 77 2.34 -7.15 1.66
C SER A 77 3.22 -6.65 0.52
N VAL A 78 3.15 -7.32 -0.64
CA VAL A 78 3.85 -6.88 -1.86
C VAL A 78 3.34 -5.51 -2.32
N ALA A 79 2.03 -5.29 -2.43
CA ALA A 79 1.50 -3.99 -2.84
C ALA A 79 1.93 -2.82 -1.93
N VAL A 80 2.18 -3.08 -0.64
CA VAL A 80 2.74 -2.08 0.29
C VAL A 80 4.23 -1.86 0.07
N GLN A 81 4.99 -2.91 -0.27
CA GLN A 81 6.40 -2.79 -0.67
C GLN A 81 6.54 -2.00 -1.97
N GLU A 82 5.68 -2.20 -2.97
CA GLU A 82 5.66 -1.40 -4.20
C GLU A 82 5.43 0.11 -3.93
N MET A 83 4.60 0.45 -2.94
CA MET A 83 4.41 1.86 -2.52
C MET A 83 5.67 2.44 -1.87
N TYR A 84 6.43 1.59 -1.18
CA TYR A 84 7.71 1.94 -0.61
C TYR A 84 8.77 2.11 -1.72
N HIS A 85 8.83 1.20 -2.69
CA HIS A 85 9.72 1.26 -3.85
C HIS A 85 9.47 2.51 -4.70
N LEU A 86 8.21 2.83 -4.97
CA LEU A 86 7.82 4.09 -5.61
C LEU A 86 8.38 5.31 -4.85
N THR A 87 8.37 5.27 -3.52
CA THR A 87 8.92 6.35 -2.69
C THR A 87 10.43 6.44 -2.85
N LEU A 88 11.15 5.31 -2.84
CA LEU A 88 12.59 5.24 -3.06
C LEU A 88 12.97 5.75 -4.45
N ALA A 89 12.31 5.27 -5.52
CA ALA A 89 12.54 5.70 -6.90
C ALA A 89 12.33 7.22 -7.06
N CYS A 90 11.26 7.75 -6.47
CA CYS A 90 11.00 9.19 -6.46
C CYS A 90 12.07 9.99 -5.68
N ASN A 91 12.56 9.46 -4.56
CA ASN A 91 13.59 10.08 -3.74
C ASN A 91 14.97 10.10 -4.43
N ILE A 92 15.33 9.01 -5.12
CA ILE A 92 16.54 8.95 -5.97
C ILE A 92 16.44 10.00 -7.07
N ALA A 93 15.32 10.08 -7.77
CA ALA A 93 15.09 11.10 -8.80
C ALA A 93 15.23 12.51 -8.23
N ASN A 94 14.61 12.78 -7.08
CA ASN A 94 14.68 14.06 -6.40
C ASN A 94 16.12 14.45 -6.05
N ALA A 95 16.91 13.54 -5.48
CA ALA A 95 18.31 13.76 -5.10
C ALA A 95 19.16 14.25 -6.28
N LEU A 96 18.90 13.71 -7.47
CA LEU A 96 19.58 14.02 -8.74
C LEU A 96 18.95 15.20 -9.50
N GLY A 97 18.06 15.97 -8.84
CA GLY A 97 17.44 17.16 -9.40
C GLY A 97 16.32 16.89 -10.40
N VAL A 98 15.84 15.65 -10.51
CA VAL A 98 14.70 15.26 -11.34
C VAL A 98 13.46 15.22 -10.48
N ARG A 99 12.48 16.10 -10.74
CA ARG A 99 11.19 16.05 -10.05
C ARG A 99 10.34 14.92 -10.66
N PRO A 100 9.92 13.91 -9.88
CA PRO A 100 9.16 12.78 -10.40
C PRO A 100 7.86 13.23 -11.07
N SER A 101 7.59 12.70 -12.27
CA SER A 101 6.31 12.87 -12.96
C SER A 101 5.44 11.62 -12.77
N VAL A 102 4.73 11.57 -11.64
CA VAL A 102 3.86 10.45 -11.27
C VAL A 102 2.63 10.44 -12.17
N THR A 103 2.67 9.62 -13.23
CA THR A 103 1.60 9.57 -14.24
C THR A 103 0.75 8.34 -14.02
N ALA A 104 -0.56 8.50 -13.91
CA ALA A 104 -1.45 7.35 -13.78
C ALA A 104 -1.19 6.32 -14.91
N PRO A 105 -0.94 5.05 -14.58
CA PRO A 105 -0.57 4.04 -15.54
C PRO A 105 -1.77 3.64 -16.41
N ASP A 106 -1.51 3.41 -17.70
CA ASP A 106 -2.51 2.84 -18.60
C ASP A 106 -2.51 1.32 -18.47
N LEU A 107 -3.45 0.78 -17.71
CA LEU A 107 -3.63 -0.68 -17.58
C LEU A 107 -4.18 -1.34 -18.85
N ASN A 108 -4.30 -0.67 -19.99
CA ASN A 108 -4.51 -1.35 -21.27
C ASN A 108 -3.22 -1.42 -22.08
N ASN A 109 -2.25 -0.57 -21.77
CA ASN A 109 -0.97 -0.46 -22.45
C ASN A 109 0.13 -0.49 -21.37
N PRO A 110 0.46 -1.68 -20.83
CA PRO A 110 1.48 -1.80 -19.78
C PRO A 110 2.83 -1.22 -20.25
N PRO A 111 3.71 -0.81 -19.31
CA PRO A 111 5.00 -0.21 -19.64
C PRO A 111 5.77 -1.05 -20.67
N SER A 112 6.00 -0.49 -21.86
CA SER A 112 6.71 -1.18 -22.93
C SER A 112 8.19 -1.35 -22.65
N CYS A 113 8.70 -0.69 -21.61
CA CYS A 113 10.08 -0.84 -21.15
C CYS A 113 10.35 -2.21 -20.52
N LEU A 114 9.33 -3.00 -20.17
CA LEU A 114 9.50 -4.34 -19.60
C LEU A 114 9.03 -5.39 -20.61
N ASN A 115 9.97 -6.16 -21.15
CA ASN A 115 9.68 -7.15 -22.19
C ASN A 115 8.79 -8.30 -21.71
N GLY A 116 8.94 -8.72 -20.44
CA GLY A 116 8.22 -9.85 -19.85
C GLY A 116 6.70 -9.69 -19.80
N ILE A 117 6.21 -8.45 -19.81
CA ILE A 117 4.80 -8.12 -19.58
C ILE A 117 4.06 -7.67 -20.84
N ILE A 118 4.75 -7.51 -21.97
CA ILE A 118 4.14 -7.08 -23.24
C ILE A 118 3.04 -8.07 -23.66
N GLY A 119 1.82 -7.55 -23.83
CA GLY A 119 0.65 -8.33 -24.23
C GLY A 119 0.07 -9.22 -23.13
N LYS A 120 0.57 -9.15 -21.90
CA LYS A 120 -0.04 -9.87 -20.77
C LYS A 120 -1.30 -9.16 -20.27
N PRO A 121 -2.33 -9.92 -19.86
CA PRO A 121 -3.55 -9.36 -19.32
C PRO A 121 -3.32 -8.80 -17.91
N VAL A 122 -3.41 -7.48 -17.77
CA VAL A 122 -3.31 -6.80 -16.47
C VAL A 122 -4.68 -6.61 -15.80
N LYS A 123 -5.69 -7.31 -16.33
CA LYS A 123 -7.07 -7.40 -15.86
C LYS A 123 -7.54 -8.83 -16.04
N GLY A 124 -8.31 -9.36 -15.10
CA GLY A 124 -8.83 -10.72 -15.18
C GLY A 124 -9.11 -11.30 -13.81
N ASN A 125 -9.42 -12.58 -13.76
CA ASN A 125 -9.52 -13.30 -12.49
C ASN A 125 -8.14 -13.39 -11.82
N LEU A 126 -8.13 -13.79 -10.54
CA LEU A 126 -6.92 -13.89 -9.73
C LEU A 126 -5.83 -14.73 -10.37
N SER A 127 -6.15 -15.87 -10.99
CA SER A 127 -5.13 -16.69 -11.66
C SER A 127 -4.45 -15.96 -12.81
N THR A 128 -5.23 -15.27 -13.63
CA THR A 128 -4.71 -14.44 -14.73
C THR A 128 -3.85 -13.29 -14.22
N LEU A 129 -4.28 -12.64 -13.14
CA LEU A 129 -3.51 -11.55 -12.54
C LEU A 129 -2.21 -12.08 -11.93
N ILE A 130 -2.22 -13.20 -11.19
CA ILE A 130 -1.02 -13.82 -10.63
C ILE A 130 -0.01 -14.21 -11.73
N ASP A 131 -0.47 -14.71 -12.88
CA ASP A 131 0.43 -14.97 -14.01
C ASP A 131 1.11 -13.71 -14.56
N THR A 132 0.42 -12.57 -14.53
CA THR A 132 0.98 -11.28 -14.93
C THR A 132 1.91 -10.72 -13.86
N MET A 133 1.54 -10.83 -12.58
CA MET A 133 2.36 -10.41 -11.43
C MET A 133 3.68 -11.16 -11.40
N LEU A 134 3.65 -12.48 -11.63
CA LEU A 134 4.87 -13.29 -11.77
C LEU A 134 5.75 -12.89 -12.95
N ALA A 135 5.17 -12.35 -14.01
CA ALA A 135 5.94 -11.88 -15.16
C ALA A 135 6.51 -10.48 -14.95
N ILE A 136 5.90 -9.69 -14.06
CA ILE A 136 6.43 -8.40 -13.62
C ILE A 136 7.65 -8.65 -12.73
N GLU A 137 7.53 -9.50 -11.70
CA GLU A 137 8.59 -9.79 -10.74
C GLU A 137 9.59 -10.86 -11.21
N ALA A 138 9.53 -11.29 -12.47
CA ALA A 138 10.41 -12.37 -12.93
C ALA A 138 11.86 -11.87 -12.99
N PRO A 139 12.82 -12.57 -12.33
CA PRO A 139 14.23 -12.29 -12.55
C PRO A 139 14.60 -12.52 -14.03
N ASP A 140 15.61 -11.81 -14.53
CA ASP A 140 16.12 -12.08 -15.88
C ASP A 140 16.66 -13.52 -15.96
N PRO A 141 16.13 -14.38 -16.86
CA PRO A 141 16.63 -15.73 -17.04
C PRO A 141 18.11 -15.82 -17.49
N ASN A 142 18.70 -14.72 -17.97
CA ASN A 142 20.10 -14.64 -18.38
C ASN A 142 21.04 -14.15 -17.27
N TYR A 143 20.52 -13.52 -16.22
CA TYR A 143 21.30 -12.99 -15.12
C TYR A 143 20.82 -13.60 -13.80
N HIS A 144 21.65 -14.51 -13.27
CA HIS A 144 21.53 -14.96 -11.88
C HIS A 144 22.42 -14.07 -11.02
N TYR A 145 21.83 -13.41 -10.03
CA TYR A 145 22.51 -12.40 -9.20
C TYR A 145 23.21 -13.06 -8.00
N ASP A 146 24.30 -13.79 -8.25
CA ASP A 146 24.98 -14.65 -7.26
C ASP A 146 25.53 -13.97 -5.97
N GLU A 147 25.39 -12.64 -5.76
CA GLU A 147 26.04 -11.92 -4.65
C GLU A 147 25.15 -10.89 -3.90
N ASN A 148 25.41 -10.79 -2.59
CA ASN A 148 24.80 -9.94 -1.56
C ASN A 148 24.77 -8.43 -1.96
N PRO A 149 23.79 -7.63 -1.48
CA PRO A 149 23.22 -6.50 -2.20
C PRO A 149 23.88 -5.14 -1.91
N SER A 150 25.04 -5.13 -1.25
CA SER A 150 25.70 -3.88 -0.86
C SER A 150 26.22 -3.05 -2.05
N ASN A 151 26.11 -3.56 -3.29
CA ASN A 151 26.48 -2.80 -4.47
C ASN A 151 25.73 -3.26 -5.74
N PRO A 152 24.67 -2.55 -6.19
CA PRO A 152 23.94 -2.86 -7.43
C PRO A 152 24.74 -2.54 -8.71
N VAL A 153 25.95 -1.98 -8.62
CA VAL A 153 26.86 -1.93 -9.78
C VAL A 153 27.76 -3.17 -9.90
N SER A 154 27.78 -4.05 -8.89
CA SER A 154 28.54 -5.30 -8.87
C SER A 154 27.95 -6.45 -9.72
N PRO A 155 26.62 -6.63 -9.87
CA PRO A 155 26.07 -7.82 -10.51
C PRO A 155 26.30 -7.90 -12.03
N ASN A 156 26.08 -9.10 -12.57
CA ASN A 156 25.90 -9.31 -14.00
C ASN A 156 24.54 -8.71 -14.39
N GLY A 157 24.54 -7.62 -15.16
CA GLY A 157 23.33 -6.97 -15.66
C GLY A 157 23.68 -5.87 -16.67
N PRO A 158 22.70 -5.21 -17.28
CA PRO A 158 22.97 -4.15 -18.24
C PRO A 158 23.65 -2.95 -17.58
N LYS A 159 24.67 -2.39 -18.25
CA LYS A 159 25.46 -1.25 -17.74
C LYS A 159 25.19 0.06 -18.49
N LEU A 160 24.51 -0.05 -19.62
CA LEU A 160 24.19 1.05 -20.52
C LEU A 160 22.71 1.36 -20.43
N TYR A 161 22.34 2.59 -20.76
CA TYR A 161 20.95 2.97 -20.88
C TYR A 161 20.27 2.17 -22.00
N GLN A 162 19.09 1.64 -21.71
CA GLN A 162 18.20 1.00 -22.67
C GLN A 162 16.79 1.60 -22.56
N GLU A 163 16.05 1.52 -23.66
CA GLU A 163 14.61 1.86 -23.67
C GLU A 163 13.75 0.69 -23.16
N GLU A 164 14.28 -0.54 -23.26
CA GLU A 164 13.62 -1.80 -22.92
C GLU A 164 14.57 -2.68 -22.11
N TYR A 165 14.02 -3.39 -21.14
CA TYR A 165 14.67 -4.26 -20.18
C TYR A 165 13.91 -5.59 -20.08
N ASP A 166 14.59 -6.67 -19.72
CA ASP A 166 13.97 -7.99 -19.61
C ASP A 166 13.34 -8.22 -18.23
N SER A 167 13.89 -7.58 -17.18
CA SER A 167 13.41 -7.60 -15.79
C SER A 167 13.41 -6.20 -15.14
N ILE A 168 12.80 -6.06 -13.95
CA ILE A 168 12.89 -4.83 -13.15
C ILE A 168 14.31 -4.68 -12.59
N GLY A 169 14.93 -5.79 -12.21
CA GLY A 169 16.34 -5.90 -11.84
C GLY A 169 17.24 -5.30 -12.91
N ASP A 170 17.07 -5.65 -14.18
CA ASP A 170 17.86 -5.08 -15.28
C ASP A 170 17.74 -3.56 -15.40
N LEU A 171 16.54 -3.02 -15.20
CA LEU A 171 16.31 -1.57 -15.19
C LEU A 171 17.11 -0.91 -14.07
N TYR A 172 17.05 -1.45 -12.85
CA TYR A 172 17.76 -0.88 -11.69
C TYR A 172 19.27 -1.12 -11.73
N HIS A 173 19.75 -2.23 -12.28
CA HIS A 173 21.17 -2.45 -12.54
C HIS A 173 21.71 -1.40 -13.51
N ALA A 174 21.04 -1.18 -14.64
CA ALA A 174 21.43 -0.14 -15.57
C ALA A 174 21.38 1.25 -14.91
N LEU A 175 20.27 1.55 -14.23
CA LEU A 175 20.09 2.82 -13.54
C LEU A 175 21.20 3.07 -12.50
N ALA A 176 21.63 2.06 -11.76
CA ALA A 176 22.72 2.18 -10.79
C ALA A 176 24.02 2.65 -11.44
N TYR A 177 24.38 2.12 -12.61
CA TYR A 177 25.54 2.61 -13.40
C TYR A 177 25.36 4.06 -13.84
N GLY A 178 24.15 4.45 -14.24
CA GLY A 178 23.85 5.83 -14.63
C GLY A 178 23.92 6.81 -13.48
N VAL A 179 23.41 6.40 -12.31
CA VAL A 179 23.45 7.17 -11.07
C VAL A 179 24.90 7.32 -10.60
N GLU A 180 25.69 6.25 -10.52
CA GLU A 180 27.11 6.30 -10.15
C GLU A 180 27.90 7.24 -11.08
N ALA A 181 27.73 7.11 -12.39
CA ALA A 181 28.48 7.88 -13.37
C ALA A 181 28.18 9.40 -13.33
N LEU A 182 27.00 9.80 -12.88
CA LEU A 182 26.53 11.18 -12.92
C LEU A 182 26.28 11.78 -11.51
N TRP A 183 26.58 11.04 -10.44
CA TRP A 183 26.29 11.45 -9.07
C TRP A 183 26.93 12.78 -8.71
N ASP A 184 28.25 12.88 -8.86
CA ASP A 184 29.03 14.07 -8.50
C ASP A 184 28.61 15.31 -9.30
N GLU A 185 28.05 15.12 -10.50
CA GLU A 185 27.56 16.22 -11.35
C GLU A 185 26.15 16.68 -10.94
N LEU A 186 25.26 15.75 -10.58
CA LEU A 186 23.82 16.02 -10.49
C LEU A 186 23.28 16.10 -9.07
N TYR A 187 23.90 15.43 -8.11
CA TYR A 187 23.47 15.49 -6.72
C TYR A 187 23.59 16.92 -6.17
N SER A 188 22.59 17.33 -5.39
CA SER A 188 22.63 18.58 -4.65
C SER A 188 21.89 18.45 -3.33
N ALA A 189 22.50 18.89 -2.24
CA ALA A 189 21.89 18.93 -0.92
C ALA A 189 20.64 19.84 -0.84
N ASP A 190 20.45 20.77 -1.80
CA ASP A 190 19.22 21.54 -1.92
C ASP A 190 18.00 20.65 -2.22
N ASN A 191 18.23 19.47 -2.78
CA ASN A 191 17.19 18.49 -3.06
C ASN A 191 16.77 17.66 -1.84
N ASP A 192 17.54 17.70 -0.74
CA ASP A 192 17.22 16.95 0.49
C ASP A 192 15.85 17.34 1.05
N ALA A 193 15.46 18.60 0.89
CA ALA A 193 14.14 19.08 1.30
C ALA A 193 12.98 18.38 0.56
N TYR A 194 13.21 17.75 -0.59
CA TYR A 194 12.17 17.09 -1.37
C TYR A 194 12.00 15.60 -1.05
N GLN A 195 12.88 15.04 -0.23
CA GLN A 195 12.87 13.63 0.17
C GLN A 195 11.64 13.28 1.01
N LYS A 196 11.06 12.09 0.80
CA LYS A 196 9.88 11.60 1.53
C LYS A 196 10.23 10.41 2.42
N LEU A 197 9.80 10.47 3.68
CA LEU A 197 10.21 9.53 4.74
C LEU A 197 9.01 8.75 5.32
N ASN A 198 7.93 8.65 4.56
CA ASN A 198 6.65 8.11 5.03
C ASN A 198 6.74 6.67 5.51
N PHE A 199 7.73 5.91 5.04
CA PHE A 199 7.91 4.51 5.39
C PHE A 199 9.03 4.30 6.42
N GLN A 200 9.67 5.35 6.95
CA GLN A 200 10.88 5.20 7.79
C GLN A 200 10.62 4.44 9.08
N GLY A 201 9.40 4.55 9.63
CA GLY A 201 8.99 3.77 10.79
C GLY A 201 8.67 2.29 10.51
N LYS A 202 8.55 1.90 9.23
CA LYS A 202 8.35 0.53 8.79
C LYS A 202 9.66 -0.09 8.31
N TYR A 203 10.31 0.53 7.31
CA TYR A 203 11.56 0.08 6.70
C TYR A 203 12.70 1.02 7.12
N GLY A 204 13.21 0.83 8.34
CA GLY A 204 14.14 1.76 8.98
C GLY A 204 15.62 1.57 8.63
N GLU A 205 16.00 0.36 8.20
CA GLU A 205 17.39 0.00 7.90
C GLU A 205 17.86 0.60 6.56
N VAL A 206 16.99 0.63 5.55
CA VAL A 206 17.26 1.37 4.30
C VAL A 206 16.89 2.83 4.47
N LYS A 207 17.91 3.68 4.43
CA LYS A 207 17.75 5.12 4.55
C LYS A 207 16.93 5.68 3.38
N GLN A 208 15.72 6.14 3.67
CA GLN A 208 14.82 6.76 2.67
C GLN A 208 15.28 8.15 2.20
N SER A 209 16.05 8.87 3.03
CA SER A 209 16.63 10.16 2.65
C SER A 209 17.91 9.92 1.87
N ILE A 210 17.85 10.13 0.55
CA ILE A 210 18.98 9.88 -0.35
C ILE A 210 19.91 11.09 -0.36
N GLN A 211 21.03 11.00 0.37
CA GLN A 211 22.00 12.10 0.55
C GLN A 211 23.41 11.73 0.07
N THR A 212 23.65 10.45 -0.17
CA THR A 212 24.93 9.91 -0.65
C THR A 212 24.69 8.94 -1.79
N LEU A 213 25.73 8.67 -2.60
CA LEU A 213 25.68 7.65 -3.63
C LEU A 213 25.32 6.30 -3.03
N GLU A 214 25.93 5.97 -1.88
CA GLU A 214 25.65 4.73 -1.14
C GLU A 214 24.17 4.62 -0.73
N ASP A 215 23.54 5.71 -0.28
CA ASP A 215 22.10 5.72 0.03
C ASP A 215 21.28 5.35 -1.23
N ALA A 216 21.62 5.93 -2.39
CA ALA A 216 20.93 5.66 -3.65
C ALA A 216 21.13 4.21 -4.13
N LEU A 217 22.36 3.71 -4.06
CA LEU A 217 22.70 2.34 -4.43
C LEU A 217 22.00 1.33 -3.51
N ASN A 218 21.99 1.56 -2.19
CA ASN A 218 21.29 0.70 -1.24
C ASN A 218 19.77 0.70 -1.46
N ALA A 219 19.18 1.85 -1.82
CA ALA A 219 17.77 1.93 -2.16
C ALA A 219 17.42 1.14 -3.43
N MET A 220 18.25 1.21 -4.48
CA MET A 220 18.03 0.42 -5.70
C MET A 220 18.20 -1.08 -5.44
N ALA A 221 19.22 -1.47 -4.67
CA ALA A 221 19.43 -2.86 -4.30
C ALA A 221 18.25 -3.42 -3.46
N CYS A 222 17.71 -2.61 -2.55
CA CYS A 222 16.50 -2.96 -1.79
C CYS A 222 15.31 -3.27 -2.71
N ILE A 223 15.06 -2.44 -3.72
CA ILE A 223 13.94 -2.63 -4.66
C ILE A 223 14.10 -3.96 -5.41
N VAL A 224 15.29 -4.22 -5.96
CA VAL A 224 15.56 -5.45 -6.73
C VAL A 224 15.42 -6.71 -5.86
N GLU A 225 15.95 -6.67 -4.65
CA GLU A 225 15.97 -7.82 -3.74
C GLU A 225 14.58 -8.12 -3.16
N GLU A 226 13.78 -7.09 -2.88
CA GLU A 226 12.38 -7.28 -2.48
C GLU A 226 11.53 -7.85 -3.63
N GLY A 227 11.73 -7.38 -4.86
CA GLY A 227 10.98 -7.84 -6.04
C GLY A 227 11.37 -9.25 -6.50
N GLU A 228 12.60 -9.39 -6.96
CA GLU A 228 13.09 -10.57 -7.68
C GLU A 228 13.89 -11.53 -6.77
N GLY A 229 14.46 -11.00 -5.69
CA GLY A 229 15.45 -11.69 -4.85
C GLY A 229 16.82 -11.79 -5.52
N ASN A 230 17.76 -12.46 -4.85
CA ASN A 230 19.13 -12.65 -5.32
C ASN A 230 19.30 -13.74 -6.41
N GLY A 231 18.22 -14.32 -6.92
CA GLY A 231 18.29 -15.41 -7.93
C GLY A 231 18.94 -16.73 -7.44
N ALA A 232 19.36 -16.83 -6.18
CA ALA A 232 19.74 -18.06 -5.50
C ALA A 232 18.54 -18.65 -4.74
N GLU A 233 18.65 -19.88 -4.22
CA GLU A 233 17.60 -20.45 -3.37
C GLU A 233 17.48 -19.66 -2.05
N GLY A 234 16.54 -18.71 -2.01
CA GLY A 234 15.87 -18.22 -0.82
C GLY A 234 16.51 -17.04 -0.06
N PHE A 235 15.58 -16.33 0.58
CA PHE A 235 15.67 -15.28 1.60
C PHE A 235 16.30 -13.95 1.24
N MET A 236 15.53 -12.91 1.53
CA MET A 236 15.97 -11.54 1.47
C MET A 236 17.04 -11.25 2.54
N PRO A 237 18.07 -10.45 2.20
CA PRO A 237 19.00 -9.92 3.17
C PRO A 237 18.28 -9.21 4.32
N GLY A 238 18.70 -9.47 5.56
CA GLY A 238 18.07 -8.90 6.77
C GLY A 238 18.02 -7.37 6.82
N ALA A 239 18.82 -6.67 5.99
CA ALA A 239 18.79 -5.21 5.86
C ALA A 239 17.52 -4.67 5.15
N TYR A 240 16.79 -5.50 4.41
CA TYR A 240 15.53 -5.13 3.76
C TYR A 240 14.30 -5.57 4.55
N VAL A 241 14.51 -6.48 5.51
CA VAL A 241 13.46 -6.94 6.41
C VAL A 241 13.22 -5.87 7.49
N PRO A 242 11.98 -5.41 7.70
CA PRO A 242 11.68 -4.47 8.75
C PRO A 242 11.82 -5.10 10.15
N GLU A 243 12.09 -4.28 11.16
CA GLU A 243 12.24 -4.72 12.55
C GLU A 243 10.97 -5.40 13.11
N PRO A 244 11.12 -6.35 14.08
CA PRO A 244 10.04 -6.99 14.82
C PRO A 244 8.93 -6.05 15.24
N GLY A 245 7.73 -6.28 14.71
CA GLY A 245 6.54 -5.51 15.11
C GLY A 245 5.74 -4.88 13.99
N GLN A 246 6.03 -5.14 12.71
CA GLN A 246 5.28 -4.55 11.59
C GLN A 246 4.27 -5.53 11.00
N GLU A 247 3.24 -4.99 10.34
CA GLU A 247 2.30 -5.81 9.57
C GLU A 247 3.04 -6.39 8.36
N TYR A 248 2.98 -7.72 8.20
CA TYR A 248 3.57 -8.53 7.12
C TYR A 248 5.08 -8.82 7.19
N GLN A 249 5.74 -8.56 8.32
CA GLN A 249 7.18 -8.73 8.45
C GLN A 249 7.68 -10.13 8.07
N GLU A 250 6.99 -11.20 8.47
CA GLU A 250 7.44 -12.56 8.18
C GLU A 250 7.42 -12.86 6.67
N LEU A 251 6.52 -12.21 5.93
CA LEU A 251 6.50 -12.29 4.48
C LEU A 251 7.63 -11.46 3.86
N ASP A 252 8.03 -10.36 4.50
CA ASP A 252 9.11 -9.44 4.09
C ASP A 252 10.52 -10.08 4.14
N GLU A 253 10.63 -11.38 4.43
CA GLU A 253 11.86 -12.17 4.25
C GLU A 253 11.91 -12.94 2.92
N ILE A 254 10.81 -12.96 2.16
CA ILE A 254 10.64 -13.69 0.90
C ILE A 254 10.43 -12.69 -0.24
N SER A 255 11.04 -12.89 -1.41
CA SER A 255 10.85 -11.97 -2.55
C SER A 255 9.43 -12.00 -3.09
N HIS A 256 9.02 -10.96 -3.82
CA HIS A 256 7.67 -10.88 -4.40
C HIS A 256 7.43 -12.00 -5.40
N TRP A 257 8.43 -12.31 -6.23
CA TRP A 257 8.37 -13.39 -7.20
C TRP A 257 8.09 -14.76 -6.55
N GLU A 258 8.79 -15.07 -5.46
CA GLU A 258 8.59 -16.29 -4.68
C GLU A 258 7.18 -16.32 -4.05
N ARG A 259 6.76 -15.22 -3.41
CA ARG A 259 5.40 -15.07 -2.84
C ARG A 259 4.30 -15.33 -3.87
N PHE A 260 4.44 -14.82 -5.09
CA PHE A 260 3.45 -15.06 -6.14
C PHE A 260 3.52 -16.48 -6.72
N ASN A 261 4.69 -17.11 -6.71
CA ASN A 261 4.85 -18.51 -7.11
C ASN A 261 4.16 -19.47 -6.14
N ASP A 262 4.17 -19.16 -4.83
CA ASP A 262 3.44 -19.92 -3.82
C ASP A 262 1.92 -19.88 -4.09
N ILE A 263 1.38 -18.69 -4.39
CA ILE A 263 -0.03 -18.54 -4.79
C ILE A 263 -0.32 -19.31 -6.08
N LYS A 264 0.51 -19.16 -7.11
CA LYS A 264 0.33 -19.89 -8.38
C LYS A 264 0.34 -21.39 -8.17
N THR A 265 1.23 -21.89 -7.32
CA THR A 265 1.33 -23.32 -7.01
C THR A 265 0.07 -23.81 -6.30
N TYR A 266 -0.46 -23.06 -5.33
CA TYR A 266 -1.74 -23.37 -4.71
C TYR A 266 -2.89 -23.42 -5.73
N LEU A 267 -2.96 -22.43 -6.63
CA LEU A 267 -4.01 -22.30 -7.65
C LEU A 267 -3.99 -23.39 -8.75
N LYS A 268 -2.91 -24.18 -8.87
CA LYS A 268 -2.87 -25.33 -9.81
C LYS A 268 -3.89 -26.42 -9.47
N THR A 269 -4.24 -26.55 -8.19
CA THR A 269 -5.13 -27.63 -7.70
C THR A 269 -6.28 -27.13 -6.84
N ASN A 270 -6.26 -25.85 -6.46
CA ASN A 270 -7.27 -25.23 -5.61
C ASN A 270 -7.82 -23.96 -6.25
N THR A 271 -8.91 -23.45 -5.67
CA THR A 271 -9.49 -22.16 -6.06
C THR A 271 -9.56 -21.26 -4.83
N ILE A 272 -9.40 -19.96 -5.05
CA ILE A 272 -9.65 -18.92 -4.06
C ILE A 272 -10.96 -18.24 -4.46
N PRO A 273 -11.98 -18.17 -3.58
CA PRO A 273 -13.25 -17.55 -3.92
C PRO A 273 -13.10 -16.08 -4.32
N GLN A 274 -13.67 -15.74 -5.47
CA GLN A 274 -13.70 -14.39 -6.03
C GLN A 274 -15.13 -13.92 -6.24
N TYR A 275 -15.32 -12.62 -6.37
CA TYR A 275 -16.60 -12.07 -6.81
C TYR A 275 -16.89 -12.44 -8.26
N GLN A 276 -18.12 -12.86 -8.56
CA GLN A 276 -18.55 -13.35 -9.89
C GLN A 276 -19.93 -12.81 -10.31
N GLU A 277 -20.63 -12.13 -9.41
CA GLU A 277 -21.99 -11.65 -9.65
C GLU A 277 -21.95 -10.27 -10.32
N THR A 278 -22.62 -10.12 -11.46
CA THR A 278 -22.66 -8.84 -12.19
C THR A 278 -23.81 -7.95 -11.71
N ASN A 279 -23.48 -6.75 -11.25
CA ASN A 279 -24.40 -5.68 -10.91
C ASN A 279 -23.89 -4.34 -11.48
N SER A 280 -24.41 -3.95 -12.64
CA SER A 280 -23.94 -2.77 -13.39
C SER A 280 -24.13 -1.44 -12.65
N GLU A 281 -25.11 -1.33 -11.75
CA GLU A 281 -25.31 -0.10 -10.96
C GLU A 281 -24.22 0.05 -9.89
N VAL A 282 -23.91 -1.06 -9.19
CA VAL A 282 -22.79 -1.13 -8.24
C VAL A 282 -21.47 -0.83 -8.93
N ILE A 283 -21.22 -1.43 -10.09
CA ILE A 283 -20.01 -1.19 -10.89
C ILE A 283 -19.87 0.29 -11.21
N ASN A 284 -20.88 0.91 -11.85
CA ASN A 284 -20.77 2.30 -12.32
C ASN A 284 -20.48 3.30 -11.18
N VAL A 285 -21.16 3.15 -10.04
CA VAL A 285 -20.96 4.03 -8.88
C VAL A 285 -19.59 3.79 -8.23
N ALA A 286 -19.22 2.54 -7.98
CA ALA A 286 -17.94 2.21 -7.36
C ALA A 286 -16.77 2.62 -8.24
N GLN A 287 -16.89 2.39 -9.55
CA GLN A 287 -15.87 2.72 -10.54
C GLN A 287 -15.68 4.23 -10.69
N GLY A 288 -16.77 5.01 -10.70
CA GLY A 288 -16.70 6.47 -10.71
C GLY A 288 -15.98 7.02 -9.48
N LYS A 289 -16.28 6.47 -8.30
CA LYS A 289 -15.61 6.84 -7.05
C LYS A 289 -14.15 6.42 -7.01
N LEU A 290 -13.82 5.23 -7.50
CA LEU A 290 -12.43 4.75 -7.60
C LEU A 290 -11.61 5.69 -8.48
N THR A 291 -12.13 6.05 -9.65
CA THR A 291 -11.51 7.01 -10.58
C THR A 291 -11.23 8.34 -9.88
N GLU A 292 -12.22 8.85 -9.15
CA GLU A 292 -12.11 10.11 -8.42
C GLU A 292 -11.07 10.05 -7.29
N ALA A 293 -11.11 9.03 -6.45
CA ALA A 293 -10.17 8.85 -5.34
C ALA A 293 -8.74 8.63 -5.85
N TYR A 294 -8.57 7.79 -6.88
CA TYR A 294 -7.27 7.52 -7.48
C TYR A 294 -6.67 8.77 -8.12
N SER A 295 -7.47 9.54 -8.85
CA SER A 295 -7.02 10.81 -9.46
C SER A 295 -6.54 11.82 -8.41
N LYS A 296 -7.23 11.91 -7.27
CA LYS A 296 -6.79 12.75 -6.16
C LYS A 296 -5.46 12.29 -5.57
N VAL A 297 -5.27 10.99 -5.40
CA VAL A 297 -4.01 10.40 -4.89
C VAL A 297 -2.86 10.71 -5.85
N ILE A 298 -3.02 10.46 -7.15
CA ILE A 298 -2.00 10.76 -8.18
C ILE A 298 -1.63 12.25 -8.21
N ASN A 299 -2.63 13.13 -8.20
CA ASN A 299 -2.37 14.57 -8.20
C ASN A 299 -1.70 15.05 -6.92
N GLN A 300 -2.07 14.48 -5.78
CA GLN A 300 -1.44 14.79 -4.50
C GLN A 300 0.01 14.31 -4.45
N MET A 301 0.31 13.11 -4.96
CA MET A 301 1.68 12.60 -5.04
C MET A 301 2.58 13.51 -5.89
N ASN A 302 2.10 13.95 -7.06
CA ASN A 302 2.84 14.91 -7.89
C ASN A 302 3.15 16.22 -7.14
N ALA A 303 2.16 16.74 -6.41
CA ALA A 303 2.34 17.95 -5.61
C ALA A 303 3.35 17.73 -4.47
N ASP A 304 3.25 16.61 -3.77
CA ASP A 304 4.09 16.32 -2.61
C ASP A 304 5.55 16.08 -3.02
N PHE A 305 5.81 15.23 -4.02
CA PHE A 305 7.17 14.97 -4.52
C PHE A 305 7.82 16.19 -5.16
N SER A 306 7.02 17.18 -5.58
CA SER A 306 7.51 18.45 -6.11
C SER A 306 7.64 19.57 -5.07
N SER A 307 7.25 19.30 -3.82
CA SER A 307 7.25 20.31 -2.75
C SER A 307 8.34 20.03 -1.70
N PRO A 308 9.10 21.05 -1.28
CA PRO A 308 10.09 20.90 -0.21
C PRO A 308 9.41 20.83 1.17
N ASN A 309 10.03 20.09 2.09
CA ASN A 309 9.65 19.93 3.49
C ASN A 309 8.21 19.44 3.71
N THR A 310 7.70 18.62 2.79
CA THR A 310 6.40 17.95 2.90
C THR A 310 6.56 16.44 3.06
N SER A 311 5.66 15.81 3.80
CA SER A 311 5.44 14.36 3.75
C SER A 311 4.42 14.02 2.67
N LEU A 312 4.44 12.78 2.17
CA LEU A 312 3.37 12.31 1.30
C LEU A 312 2.04 12.32 2.07
N ASN A 313 1.05 12.93 1.46
CA ASN A 313 -0.31 12.88 1.92
C ASN A 313 -0.96 11.60 1.37
N LEU A 314 -0.90 10.54 2.17
CA LEU A 314 -1.44 9.23 1.84
C LEU A 314 -2.98 9.14 1.95
N ARG A 315 -3.66 10.29 2.08
CA ARG A 315 -5.13 10.34 2.14
C ARG A 315 -5.71 9.73 0.87
N GLY A 316 -6.66 8.83 1.04
CA GLY A 316 -7.34 8.17 -0.07
C GLY A 316 -6.63 6.93 -0.60
N MET A 317 -5.34 6.69 -0.29
CA MET A 317 -4.65 5.48 -0.77
C MET A 317 -5.34 4.19 -0.31
N SER A 318 -5.76 4.18 0.94
CA SER A 318 -6.52 3.04 1.47
C SER A 318 -7.99 2.98 0.99
N GLU A 319 -8.53 4.13 0.55
CA GLU A 319 -9.88 4.23 0.01
C GLU A 319 -9.93 3.56 -1.37
N THR A 320 -8.88 3.71 -2.19
CA THR A 320 -8.83 3.08 -3.52
C THR A 320 -8.91 1.56 -3.43
N GLY A 321 -8.21 0.90 -2.50
CA GLY A 321 -8.33 -0.56 -2.31
C GLY A 321 -9.73 -1.01 -1.87
N THR A 322 -10.41 -0.20 -1.04
CA THR A 322 -11.81 -0.44 -0.70
C THR A 322 -12.72 -0.31 -1.91
N LEU A 323 -12.57 0.77 -2.68
CA LEU A 323 -13.40 1.04 -3.84
C LEU A 323 -13.15 0.00 -4.93
N ALA A 324 -11.92 -0.46 -5.11
CA ALA A 324 -11.58 -1.58 -5.98
C ALA A 324 -12.31 -2.87 -5.57
N THR A 325 -12.40 -3.16 -4.27
CA THR A 325 -13.22 -4.27 -3.76
C THR A 325 -14.70 -4.07 -4.09
N SER A 326 -15.22 -2.84 -3.97
CA SER A 326 -16.62 -2.53 -4.33
C SER A 326 -16.90 -2.68 -5.83
N VAL A 327 -15.93 -2.41 -6.70
CA VAL A 327 -16.08 -2.70 -8.15
C VAL A 327 -16.16 -4.21 -8.36
N TRP A 328 -15.28 -4.97 -7.72
CA TRP A 328 -15.31 -6.44 -7.78
C TRP A 328 -16.61 -7.04 -7.26
N GLN A 329 -17.19 -6.50 -6.18
CA GLN A 329 -18.51 -6.91 -5.68
C GLN A 329 -19.62 -6.75 -6.72
N GLY A 330 -19.45 -5.80 -7.66
CA GLY A 330 -20.33 -5.65 -8.81
C GLY A 330 -19.99 -6.58 -9.98
N GLY A 331 -18.96 -7.40 -9.89
CA GLY A 331 -18.63 -8.47 -10.84
C GLY A 331 -17.62 -8.12 -11.93
N GLU A 332 -16.99 -6.94 -11.86
CA GLU A 332 -15.99 -6.49 -12.84
C GLU A 332 -14.66 -6.12 -12.20
N ALA A 333 -13.59 -6.19 -13.00
CA ALA A 333 -12.27 -5.74 -12.58
C ALA A 333 -12.23 -4.21 -12.49
N PRO A 334 -11.62 -3.62 -11.44
CA PRO A 334 -11.46 -2.18 -11.32
C PRO A 334 -10.69 -1.59 -12.49
N GLN A 335 -11.22 -0.51 -13.05
CA GLN A 335 -10.52 0.33 -14.00
C GLN A 335 -9.79 1.43 -13.23
N TRP A 336 -8.47 1.49 -13.30
CA TRP A 336 -7.68 2.52 -12.60
C TRP A 336 -7.59 3.79 -13.44
N ASN A 337 -8.75 4.31 -13.83
CA ASN A 337 -8.87 5.48 -14.68
C ASN A 337 -8.42 6.75 -13.94
N TYR A 338 -7.98 7.73 -14.71
CA TYR A 338 -7.49 9.02 -14.21
C TYR A 338 -8.19 10.20 -14.88
N THR A 339 -8.44 11.24 -14.09
CA THR A 339 -8.82 12.57 -14.57
C THR A 339 -7.85 13.61 -14.03
N SER A 340 -7.42 14.54 -14.88
CA SER A 340 -6.48 15.60 -14.48
C SER A 340 -7.09 16.66 -13.57
N LYS A 341 -8.42 16.72 -13.45
CA LYS A 341 -9.14 17.69 -12.63
C LYS A 341 -10.17 16.99 -11.73
N PRO A 342 -9.73 16.15 -10.78
CA PRO A 342 -10.65 15.61 -9.79
C PRO A 342 -11.16 16.73 -8.89
N THR A 343 -12.23 16.47 -8.14
CA THR A 343 -12.64 17.38 -7.08
C THR A 343 -11.51 17.52 -6.05
N PRO A 344 -11.34 18.68 -5.40
CA PRO A 344 -10.41 18.78 -4.29
C PRO A 344 -10.81 17.85 -3.15
N TRP A 345 -9.82 17.40 -2.36
CA TRP A 345 -10.11 16.77 -1.08
C TRP A 345 -10.96 17.74 -0.23
N PRO A 346 -12.06 17.29 0.40
CA PRO A 346 -12.79 18.17 1.30
C PRO A 346 -11.86 18.56 2.46
N PRO A 347 -11.92 19.82 2.93
CA PRO A 347 -11.09 20.27 4.03
C PRO A 347 -11.31 19.37 5.24
N ILE A 348 -10.21 19.04 5.93
CA ILE A 348 -10.28 18.30 7.19
C ILE A 348 -11.11 19.15 8.16
N PRO A 349 -12.21 18.63 8.72
CA PRO A 349 -13.00 19.40 9.67
C PRO A 349 -12.14 19.81 10.88
N ALA A 350 -12.31 21.03 11.38
CA ALA A 350 -11.53 21.56 12.51
C ALA A 350 -11.61 20.69 13.79
N ASP A 351 -12.68 19.89 13.92
CA ASP A 351 -12.91 18.94 15.01
C ASP A 351 -13.05 17.50 14.46
N ALA A 352 -12.15 17.12 13.55
CA ALA A 352 -12.09 15.80 12.96
C ALA A 352 -12.01 14.69 14.05
N HIS A 353 -12.77 13.61 13.85
CA HIS A 353 -12.81 12.44 14.74
C HIS A 353 -12.90 11.15 13.93
N VAL A 354 -12.15 10.15 14.37
CA VAL A 354 -12.02 8.83 13.73
C VAL A 354 -13.12 7.84 14.11
N CYS A 355 -13.78 8.08 15.23
CA CYS A 355 -14.76 7.16 15.78
C CYS A 355 -16.15 7.72 15.56
N GLN A 356 -17.04 6.85 15.09
CA GLN A 356 -18.41 7.22 14.79
C GLN A 356 -19.11 7.73 16.04
N GLY A 357 -19.60 8.98 16.01
CA GLY A 357 -20.30 9.59 17.14
C GLY A 357 -19.44 9.90 18.37
N LEU A 358 -18.10 9.87 18.28
CA LEU A 358 -17.20 10.27 19.38
C LEU A 358 -16.54 11.63 19.09
N ASN A 359 -17.34 12.65 18.83
CA ASN A 359 -16.88 14.03 18.69
C ASN A 359 -17.07 14.81 20.00
N MET A 360 -16.44 15.99 20.09
CA MET A 360 -16.42 16.82 21.30
C MET A 360 -17.44 17.96 21.35
N CYS A 361 -18.17 18.22 20.26
CA CYS A 361 -18.78 19.53 20.02
C CYS A 361 -20.13 19.39 19.31
N ALA A 362 -21.12 20.21 19.68
CA ALA A 362 -22.41 20.24 19.00
C ALA A 362 -22.26 20.64 17.52
N GLY A 363 -23.02 20.00 16.64
CA GLY A 363 -22.96 20.21 15.20
C GLY A 363 -21.67 19.71 14.55
N LYS A 364 -20.87 18.90 15.27
CA LYS A 364 -19.65 18.29 14.74
C LYS A 364 -19.90 16.79 14.58
N GLY A 365 -20.01 16.36 13.33
CA GLY A 365 -20.30 15.00 12.92
C GLY A 365 -20.41 14.98 11.40
N PHE A 366 -20.51 13.81 10.78
CA PHE A 366 -20.80 13.77 9.35
C PHE A 366 -22.12 14.52 9.09
N ASN A 367 -22.10 15.46 8.12
CA ASN A 367 -23.19 16.41 7.84
C ASN A 367 -23.58 17.36 9.00
N ASN A 368 -22.62 17.75 9.85
CA ASN A 368 -22.87 18.62 11.01
C ASN A 368 -23.89 18.04 12.00
N SER A 369 -23.96 16.71 12.08
CA SER A 369 -24.76 15.98 13.07
C SER A 369 -24.11 16.04 14.47
N GLY A 370 -24.85 15.62 15.50
CA GLY A 370 -24.39 15.61 16.90
C GLY A 370 -24.85 16.83 17.70
N THR A 371 -25.17 16.61 18.97
CA THR A 371 -25.69 17.62 19.90
C THR A 371 -24.71 17.96 21.02
N GLY A 372 -23.62 17.20 21.16
CA GLY A 372 -22.56 17.44 22.13
C GLY A 372 -21.54 16.31 22.20
N PRO A 373 -20.72 16.26 23.26
CA PRO A 373 -19.71 15.22 23.40
C PRO A 373 -20.30 13.81 23.38
N GLY A 374 -19.90 12.98 22.42
CA GLY A 374 -20.28 11.57 22.37
C GLY A 374 -21.59 11.25 21.64
N ASP A 375 -22.11 12.14 20.78
CA ASP A 375 -23.17 11.80 19.82
C ASP A 375 -22.96 12.49 18.46
N GLY A 376 -23.49 11.92 17.38
CA GLY A 376 -23.31 12.42 16.02
C GLY A 376 -23.08 11.29 15.03
N ASP A 377 -23.32 11.54 13.75
CA ASP A 377 -23.27 10.51 12.72
C ASP A 377 -21.83 10.34 12.19
N CYS A 378 -21.41 9.08 12.02
CA CYS A 378 -20.18 8.64 11.33
C CYS A 378 -18.87 9.31 11.82
N ALA A 379 -17.72 8.90 11.28
CA ALA A 379 -16.46 9.61 11.46
C ALA A 379 -16.39 10.81 10.49
N THR A 380 -15.63 11.83 10.84
CA THR A 380 -15.37 13.00 9.97
C THR A 380 -14.02 12.90 9.23
N VAL A 381 -13.25 11.84 9.50
CA VAL A 381 -12.04 11.46 8.76
C VAL A 381 -12.13 10.03 8.26
N GLU A 382 -11.51 9.79 7.10
CA GLU A 382 -11.43 8.48 6.46
C GLU A 382 -9.96 8.15 6.20
N GLN A 383 -9.52 7.00 6.71
CA GLN A 383 -8.18 6.47 6.54
C GLN A 383 -8.22 4.97 6.82
N ALA A 384 -7.48 4.13 6.10
CA ALA A 384 -7.49 2.69 6.34
C ALA A 384 -6.12 2.09 6.69
N CYS A 385 -4.99 2.76 6.43
CA CYS A 385 -3.68 2.28 6.88
C CYS A 385 -3.30 2.87 8.25
N SER A 386 -2.49 2.14 9.02
CA SER A 386 -1.84 2.66 10.24
C SER A 386 -0.96 3.82 9.85
N THR A 387 -0.69 4.72 10.80
CA THR A 387 0.21 5.88 10.60
C THR A 387 -0.15 6.84 9.47
N SER A 388 -1.30 6.66 8.79
CA SER A 388 -1.76 7.55 7.71
C SER A 388 -2.54 8.77 8.20
N ASN A 389 -2.64 8.95 9.52
CA ASN A 389 -3.35 10.05 10.13
C ASN A 389 -2.58 11.36 10.01
N GLN A 390 -3.30 12.45 9.75
CA GLN A 390 -2.71 13.78 9.51
C GLN A 390 -2.54 14.62 10.78
N CYS A 391 -3.03 14.18 11.94
CA CYS A 391 -2.96 14.94 13.20
C CYS A 391 -3.14 14.07 14.45
N LYS A 392 -2.88 14.67 15.62
CA LYS A 392 -3.20 14.14 16.95
C LYS A 392 -4.68 13.76 17.06
N GLY A 393 -4.99 12.63 17.67
CA GLY A 393 -6.35 12.14 17.87
C GLY A 393 -7.06 11.64 16.61
N LEU A 394 -6.36 11.58 15.46
CA LEU A 394 -6.88 11.06 14.19
C LEU A 394 -6.36 9.66 13.84
N GLY A 395 -5.68 8.97 14.75
CA GLY A 395 -5.21 7.59 14.59
C GLY A 395 -6.38 6.62 14.54
N GLY A 396 -6.36 5.71 13.58
CA GLY A 396 -7.46 4.78 13.30
C GLY A 396 -7.62 3.73 14.39
N CYS A 397 -8.59 2.86 14.18
CA CYS A 397 -9.21 2.15 15.26
C CYS A 397 -8.99 0.64 15.19
N GLY A 398 -7.91 0.16 15.77
CA GLY A 398 -7.83 -1.22 16.29
C GLY A 398 -6.88 -2.19 15.59
N TYR A 399 -6.22 -1.79 14.50
CA TYR A 399 -5.09 -2.53 13.94
C TYR A 399 -3.83 -1.67 14.10
N ALA A 400 -2.87 -2.10 14.90
CA ALA A 400 -1.57 -1.43 15.04
C ALA A 400 -0.48 -2.44 14.70
N PRO A 401 0.72 -1.95 14.31
CA PRO A 401 1.90 -2.79 14.22
C PRO A 401 2.07 -3.61 15.52
N ALA A 402 2.51 -4.86 15.41
CA ALA A 402 2.86 -5.71 16.53
C ALA A 402 3.75 -4.99 17.57
N GLY A 403 3.45 -5.18 18.85
CA GLY A 403 4.10 -4.47 19.96
C GLY A 403 3.45 -3.15 20.37
N GLN A 404 2.56 -2.57 19.55
CA GLN A 404 1.76 -1.40 19.95
C GLN A 404 0.33 -1.80 20.36
N THR A 405 -0.19 -1.17 21.41
CA THR A 405 -1.62 -1.28 21.74
C THR A 405 -2.35 -0.14 21.01
N PRO A 406 -3.21 -0.42 20.01
CA PRO A 406 -3.94 0.63 19.32
C PRO A 406 -4.87 1.35 20.30
N THR A 407 -4.70 2.66 20.48
CA THR A 407 -5.60 3.52 21.26
C THR A 407 -6.42 4.42 20.31
N PRO A 408 -7.58 3.93 19.81
CA PRO A 408 -8.38 4.64 18.81
C PRO A 408 -8.68 6.08 19.23
N GLY A 409 -8.37 7.04 18.34
CA GLY A 409 -8.63 8.46 18.56
C GLY A 409 -7.79 9.13 19.65
N LEU A 410 -6.75 8.48 20.15
CA LEU A 410 -5.87 9.00 21.22
C LEU A 410 -4.37 8.99 20.86
N ASN A 411 -3.99 8.81 19.61
CA ASN A 411 -2.61 9.00 19.16
C ASN A 411 -2.10 10.42 19.48
N ASP A 412 -0.80 10.56 19.71
CA ASP A 412 -0.22 11.82 20.20
C ASP A 412 0.15 12.81 19.10
N CYS A 413 0.48 12.34 17.89
CA CYS A 413 0.87 13.17 16.75
C CYS A 413 0.36 12.63 15.40
N SER A 414 0.55 13.41 14.34
CA SER A 414 0.47 12.91 12.95
C SER A 414 1.36 11.68 12.77
N GLY A 415 0.99 10.74 11.91
CA GLY A 415 1.79 9.54 11.69
C GLY A 415 1.72 8.47 12.77
N GLN A 416 0.86 8.64 13.79
CA GLN A 416 0.73 7.72 14.91
C GLN A 416 -0.70 7.20 15.03
N GLY A 417 -0.85 5.90 15.29
CA GLY A 417 -2.13 5.26 15.54
C GLY A 417 -2.50 4.19 14.52
N GLY A 418 -3.62 3.52 14.77
CA GLY A 418 -3.99 2.31 14.04
C GLY A 418 -4.64 2.54 12.67
N CYS A 419 -4.86 1.44 11.95
CA CYS A 419 -5.63 1.36 10.70
C CYS A 419 -7.12 1.65 10.95
N GLN A 420 -7.81 2.06 9.88
CA GLN A 420 -9.28 2.01 9.75
C GLN A 420 -10.12 3.04 10.55
N SER A 421 -10.57 4.08 9.83
CA SER A 421 -11.57 5.08 10.18
C SER A 421 -12.52 5.28 8.98
N PRO A 422 -13.85 5.28 9.15
CA PRO A 422 -14.57 4.98 10.39
C PRO A 422 -14.38 3.53 10.84
N ILE A 423 -14.55 3.27 12.14
CA ILE A 423 -14.57 1.91 12.70
C ILE A 423 -15.67 1.10 12.03
N SER A 424 -15.35 -0.12 11.58
CA SER A 424 -16.40 -1.06 11.16
C SER A 424 -17.21 -1.51 12.39
N PRO A 425 -18.55 -1.62 12.29
CA PRO A 425 -19.38 -2.16 13.38
C PRO A 425 -18.92 -3.54 13.86
N CYS A 426 -18.32 -4.34 12.98
CA CYS A 426 -17.88 -5.71 13.27
C CYS A 426 -16.43 -5.80 13.74
N GLN A 427 -15.71 -4.68 13.86
CA GLN A 427 -14.28 -4.72 14.11
C GLN A 427 -13.99 -5.11 15.56
N VAL A 428 -13.15 -6.14 15.73
CA VAL A 428 -12.71 -6.65 17.03
C VAL A 428 -11.18 -6.68 17.09
N TYR A 429 -10.61 -6.41 18.27
CA TYR A 429 -9.18 -6.61 18.47
C TYR A 429 -8.81 -8.09 18.38
N SER A 430 -7.67 -8.40 17.76
CA SER A 430 -7.13 -9.77 17.76
C SER A 430 -7.02 -10.31 19.18
N LYS A 431 -7.47 -11.56 19.39
CA LYS A 431 -7.51 -12.22 20.71
C LYS A 431 -6.15 -12.27 21.40
N GLY A 432 -5.04 -12.20 20.65
CA GLY A 432 -3.67 -12.19 21.19
C GLY A 432 -3.21 -10.86 21.79
N THR A 433 -3.98 -9.77 21.66
CA THR A 433 -3.59 -8.46 22.21
C THR A 433 -3.81 -8.43 23.73
N LYS A 434 -2.76 -8.10 24.51
CA LYS A 434 -2.76 -8.17 25.98
C LYS A 434 -3.83 -7.30 26.67
N THR A 435 -4.24 -6.19 26.04
CA THR A 435 -5.08 -5.17 26.71
C THR A 435 -6.55 -5.21 26.29
N TYR A 436 -6.84 -5.46 25.00
CA TYR A 436 -8.19 -5.34 24.43
C TYR A 436 -8.64 -6.57 23.62
N GLY A 437 -7.90 -7.68 23.66
CA GLY A 437 -8.17 -8.86 22.84
C GLY A 437 -9.62 -9.34 22.88
N GLY A 438 -10.23 -9.53 21.71
CA GLY A 438 -11.61 -9.97 21.55
C GLY A 438 -12.68 -8.89 21.80
N LYS A 439 -12.32 -7.67 22.23
CA LYS A 439 -13.28 -6.57 22.40
C LYS A 439 -13.60 -5.88 21.08
N HIS A 440 -14.81 -5.32 20.97
CA HIS A 440 -15.15 -4.45 19.85
C HIS A 440 -14.34 -3.16 19.92
N VAL A 441 -13.75 -2.77 18.78
CA VAL A 441 -12.88 -1.60 18.71
C VAL A 441 -13.65 -0.32 19.08
N TRP A 442 -14.88 -0.17 18.59
CA TRP A 442 -15.68 1.01 18.86
C TRP A 442 -16.00 1.17 20.34
N GLU A 443 -16.24 0.08 21.07
CA GLU A 443 -16.50 0.11 22.51
C GLU A 443 -15.28 0.59 23.29
N VAL A 444 -14.10 0.09 22.92
CA VAL A 444 -12.84 0.57 23.52
C VAL A 444 -12.64 2.04 23.23
N ALA A 445 -12.85 2.47 21.98
CA ALA A 445 -12.78 3.89 21.62
C ALA A 445 -13.75 4.75 22.42
N ARG A 446 -14.97 4.24 22.65
CA ARG A 446 -16.00 4.91 23.44
C ARG A 446 -15.59 5.09 24.89
N THR A 447 -15.06 4.04 25.53
CA THR A 447 -14.56 4.11 26.91
C THR A 447 -13.44 5.12 27.04
N LEU A 448 -12.46 5.07 26.15
CA LEU A 448 -11.32 6.00 26.13
C LEU A 448 -11.77 7.45 25.91
N PHE A 449 -12.73 7.66 25.02
CA PHE A 449 -13.34 8.97 24.81
C PHE A 449 -14.05 9.46 26.07
N GLU A 450 -14.87 8.63 26.72
CA GLU A 450 -15.59 9.00 27.94
C GLU A 450 -14.65 9.41 29.07
N GLU A 451 -13.54 8.68 29.25
CA GLU A 451 -12.50 9.04 30.21
C GLU A 451 -11.87 10.41 29.90
N LYS A 452 -11.56 10.67 28.63
CA LYS A 452 -11.00 11.96 28.18
C LYS A 452 -11.98 13.11 28.43
N VAL A 453 -13.26 12.94 28.10
CA VAL A 453 -14.28 13.97 28.30
C VAL A 453 -14.53 14.23 29.79
N LYS A 454 -14.55 13.17 30.60
CA LYS A 454 -14.70 13.27 32.06
C LYS A 454 -13.51 14.00 32.69
N LYS A 455 -12.28 13.71 32.27
CA LYS A 455 -11.07 14.45 32.68
C LYS A 455 -11.14 15.94 32.30
N ALA A 456 -11.80 16.27 31.19
CA ALA A 456 -12.03 17.64 30.75
C ALA A 456 -13.23 18.34 31.43
N GLY A 457 -13.85 17.72 32.45
CA GLY A 457 -14.99 18.29 33.18
C GLY A 457 -16.27 18.42 32.37
N LYS A 458 -16.40 17.67 31.26
CA LYS A 458 -17.57 17.69 30.38
C LYS A 458 -18.43 16.43 30.57
N THR A 459 -19.71 16.54 30.24
CA THR A 459 -20.65 15.41 30.28
C THR A 459 -20.75 14.76 28.90
N VAL A 460 -20.70 13.43 28.86
CA VAL A 460 -20.84 12.65 27.63
C VAL A 460 -22.31 12.29 27.43
N LYS A 461 -22.82 12.45 26.21
CA LYS A 461 -24.16 12.03 25.79
C LYS A 461 -24.26 10.50 25.77
N PRO A 462 -25.43 9.90 26.05
CA PRO A 462 -25.60 8.44 25.98
C PRO A 462 -25.27 7.88 24.60
N ASN A 463 -24.65 6.70 24.54
CA ASN A 463 -24.52 5.97 23.30
C ASN A 463 -25.91 5.62 22.75
N ASN A 464 -26.26 6.12 21.57
CA ASN A 464 -27.52 5.81 20.89
C ASN A 464 -27.44 4.54 20.01
N GLY A 465 -26.35 3.79 20.08
CA GLY A 465 -26.18 2.48 19.46
C GLY A 465 -25.93 2.49 17.95
N LYS A 466 -25.84 3.66 17.31
CA LYS A 466 -25.65 3.77 15.86
C LYS A 466 -24.17 3.78 15.50
N VAL A 467 -23.49 2.64 15.61
CA VAL A 467 -22.32 2.41 14.76
C VAL A 467 -22.89 2.12 13.38
N MET A 468 -22.97 3.15 12.57
CA MET A 468 -23.42 3.06 11.19
C MET A 468 -22.45 2.14 10.43
N PRO A 469 -22.94 1.26 9.54
CA PRO A 469 -22.05 0.60 8.58
C PRO A 469 -21.27 1.68 7.82
N ARG A 470 -20.03 1.35 7.42
CA ARG A 470 -19.20 2.19 6.55
C ARG A 470 -20.08 2.74 5.43
N ARG A 471 -19.88 3.99 4.98
CA ARG A 471 -20.65 4.54 3.86
C ARG A 471 -20.56 3.61 2.64
N TYR A 472 -21.54 2.73 2.50
CA TYR A 472 -22.10 2.43 1.19
C TYR A 472 -22.94 3.64 0.85
N SER A 473 -22.71 4.20 -0.34
CA SER A 473 -23.57 5.28 -0.83
C SER A 473 -25.02 4.78 -0.79
N PRO A 474 -26.00 5.57 -0.31
CA PRO A 474 -27.41 5.20 -0.30
C PRO A 474 -28.00 4.88 -1.69
N ALA A 475 -27.25 5.12 -2.77
CA ALA A 475 -27.62 4.82 -4.14
C ALA A 475 -27.36 3.37 -4.58
N LEU A 476 -27.03 2.45 -3.67
CA LEU A 476 -26.68 1.05 -3.99
C LEU A 476 -27.59 0.01 -3.31
N ASN A 477 -28.87 0.35 -3.11
CA ASN A 477 -29.87 -0.64 -2.68
C ASN A 477 -30.61 -1.17 -3.92
N PRO A 478 -30.26 -2.34 -4.50
CA PRO A 478 -31.27 -3.11 -5.20
C PRO A 478 -32.22 -3.65 -4.14
N THR A 479 -33.49 -3.30 -4.25
CA THR A 479 -34.57 -3.83 -3.43
C THR A 479 -34.58 -5.35 -3.45
N SER A 480 -33.98 -5.95 -2.44
CA SER A 480 -34.27 -7.30 -1.98
C SER A 480 -34.40 -7.21 -0.47
N GLY A 481 -35.42 -7.87 0.07
CA GLY A 481 -35.83 -7.76 1.47
C GLY A 481 -34.87 -8.41 2.45
N ASP A 482 -33.58 -8.08 2.38
CA ASP A 482 -32.60 -8.48 3.37
C ASP A 482 -32.61 -7.41 4.46
N GLN A 483 -33.34 -7.73 5.54
CA GLN A 483 -33.26 -6.95 6.76
C GLN A 483 -31.83 -7.00 7.26
N GLY A 484 -31.13 -5.86 7.14
CA GLY A 484 -29.96 -5.47 7.90
C GLY A 484 -28.98 -6.58 8.28
N ASN A 485 -27.82 -6.60 7.63
CA ASN A 485 -26.58 -7.03 8.26
C ASN A 485 -26.23 -6.07 9.42
N THR A 486 -27.06 -6.05 10.46
CA THR A 486 -26.70 -5.60 11.79
C THR A 486 -25.89 -6.71 12.40
N CYS A 487 -24.57 -6.52 12.53
CA CYS A 487 -23.82 -7.25 13.55
C CYS A 487 -24.54 -6.96 14.88
N PRO A 488 -25.09 -7.96 15.58
CA PRO A 488 -25.72 -7.70 16.85
C PRO A 488 -24.63 -7.20 17.81
N LEU A 489 -24.69 -5.92 18.16
CA LEU A 489 -23.94 -5.42 19.31
C LEU A 489 -24.35 -6.31 20.49
N PRO A 490 -23.41 -6.88 21.28
CA PRO A 490 -23.78 -7.64 22.45
C PRO A 490 -24.60 -6.74 23.38
N THR A 491 -25.86 -7.11 23.59
CA THR A 491 -26.72 -6.46 24.56
C THR A 491 -26.14 -6.65 25.96
N LYS A 492 -26.10 -5.57 26.75
CA LYS A 492 -25.67 -5.57 28.15
C LYS A 492 -26.34 -6.66 28.99
#